data_AF-A0A453G9A1-F1
#
_entry.id   AF-A0A453G9A1-F1
#
_cell.length_a   1.000
_cell.length_b   1.000
_cell.length_c   1.000
_cell.angle_alpha   90.00
_cell.angle_beta   90.00
_cell.angle_gamma   90.00
#
_symmetry.space_group_name_H-M   'P 1'
#
loop_
_entity.id
_entity.type
_entity.pdbx_description
1 polymer ?
#
loop_
_entity_poly.entity_id
_entity_poly.type
_entity_poly.pdbx_seq_one_letter_code
_entity_poly.pdbx_strand_id
1 'polypeptide(L)'
;AHLNLTSQVFLKLKHESKVEHLFVVPGSARQFKIVLDFLGLVEKFYYLSGTYDLELSVGDASMENSFLRALGQLELDLPEAPEKAPRPPAQAVDPLAKFRPQKEIEHIFRVPEKRPLQEVSLAFTGLTLLPFIGFLIGLMRLGVNLKNFPSLPGPAAFASLFHAGIAAVLLLYVLFWVKLDLFTTLKYLSFLGVFLVFVGHRTLSHLSNTTAKQKTA
;
A
#
# COMPACT_ATOMS: atom_id res chain seq x y z
N ALA A 1 -76.39 -7.31 -13.89
CA ALA A 1 -75.06 -7.14 -13.26
C ALA A 1 -74.02 -7.19 -14.37
N HIS A 2 -73.39 -6.05 -14.66
CA HIS A 2 -72.40 -5.90 -15.74
C HIS A 2 -71.10 -6.61 -15.33
N LEU A 3 -70.78 -7.73 -15.97
CA LEU A 3 -69.46 -8.35 -15.89
C LEU A 3 -68.48 -7.49 -16.69
N ASN A 4 -67.55 -6.86 -15.98
CA ASN A 4 -66.48 -6.05 -16.53
C ASN A 4 -65.45 -7.01 -17.17
N LEU A 5 -65.47 -7.17 -18.49
CA LEU A 5 -64.53 -8.00 -19.24
C LEU A 5 -63.16 -7.32 -19.25
N THR A 6 -62.22 -7.81 -18.45
CA THR A 6 -60.82 -7.35 -18.47
C THR A 6 -60.04 -8.15 -19.51
N SER A 7 -60.03 -7.69 -20.76
CA SER A 7 -59.12 -8.22 -21.77
C SER A 7 -57.68 -7.85 -21.40
N GLN A 8 -56.76 -8.82 -21.41
CA GLN A 8 -55.35 -8.58 -21.08
C GLN A 8 -54.54 -8.40 -22.37
N VAL A 9 -53.87 -7.25 -22.48
CA VAL A 9 -53.00 -6.92 -23.60
C VAL A 9 -51.62 -6.65 -23.07
N PHE A 10 -50.63 -7.38 -23.57
CA PHE A 10 -49.24 -7.21 -23.21
C PHE A 10 -48.40 -6.81 -24.41
N LEU A 11 -47.50 -5.86 -24.18
CA LEU A 11 -46.44 -5.52 -25.11
C LEU A 11 -45.13 -6.07 -24.55
N LYS A 12 -44.52 -6.99 -25.28
CA LYS A 12 -43.23 -7.59 -24.95
C LYS A 12 -42.14 -6.94 -25.79
N LEU A 13 -41.08 -6.49 -25.14
CA LEU A 13 -39.85 -6.00 -25.77
C LEU A 13 -38.72 -6.97 -25.41
N LYS A 14 -38.09 -7.57 -26.40
CA LYS A 14 -36.99 -8.52 -26.20
C LYS A 14 -35.70 -7.95 -26.77
N HIS A 15 -34.74 -7.69 -25.89
CA HIS A 15 -33.41 -7.23 -26.29
C HIS A 15 -32.63 -8.35 -27.00
N GLU A 16 -31.67 -7.99 -27.86
CA GLU A 16 -30.74 -8.92 -28.50
C GLU A 16 -30.01 -9.83 -27.50
N SER A 17 -29.74 -9.31 -26.30
CA SER A 17 -29.18 -10.10 -25.19
C SER A 17 -30.15 -11.13 -24.63
N LYS A 18 -31.38 -11.28 -25.13
CA LYS A 18 -32.44 -12.17 -24.60
C LYS A 18 -33.09 -11.72 -23.29
N VAL A 19 -32.80 -10.53 -22.79
CA VAL A 19 -33.57 -9.92 -21.70
C VAL A 19 -34.95 -9.51 -22.22
N GLU A 20 -36.00 -9.92 -21.51
CA GLU A 20 -37.39 -9.67 -21.90
C GLU A 20 -38.03 -8.68 -20.93
N HIS A 21 -38.69 -7.66 -21.48
CA HIS A 21 -39.45 -6.66 -20.73
C HIS A 21 -40.92 -6.77 -21.14
N LEU A 22 -41.81 -6.98 -20.15
CA LEU A 22 -43.25 -7.13 -20.37
C LEU A 22 -43.99 -5.92 -19.81
N PHE A 23 -44.77 -5.25 -20.66
CA PHE A 23 -45.58 -4.11 -20.28
C PHE A 23 -47.06 -4.43 -20.47
N VAL A 24 -47.86 -4.14 -19.45
CA VAL A 24 -49.32 -4.21 -19.56
C VAL A 24 -49.81 -2.98 -20.32
N VAL A 25 -50.63 -3.18 -21.35
CA VAL A 25 -51.20 -2.08 -22.13
C VAL A 25 -52.54 -1.70 -21.50
N PRO A 26 -52.66 -0.51 -20.89
CA PRO A 26 -53.92 -0.07 -20.31
C PRO A 26 -54.94 0.28 -21.42
N GLY A 27 -56.20 -0.07 -21.19
CA GLY A 27 -57.29 0.20 -22.12
C GLY A 27 -58.64 -0.27 -21.61
N SER A 28 -59.70 0.19 -22.27
CA SER A 28 -61.08 -0.25 -22.00
C SER A 28 -61.77 -0.54 -23.34
N ALA A 29 -62.20 -1.79 -23.51
CA ALA A 29 -63.05 -2.41 -24.56
C ALA A 29 -62.86 -2.04 -26.04
N ARG A 30 -62.64 -0.77 -26.39
CA ARG A 30 -62.56 -0.25 -27.76
C ARG A 30 -61.21 0.38 -28.12
N GLN A 31 -60.39 0.75 -27.14
CA GLN A 31 -59.09 1.35 -27.40
C GLN A 31 -58.06 0.97 -26.33
N PHE A 32 -56.88 0.57 -26.79
CA PHE A 32 -55.70 0.27 -26.00
C PHE A 32 -54.58 1.23 -26.41
N LYS A 33 -53.92 1.86 -25.43
CA LYS A 33 -52.84 2.81 -25.69
C LYS A 33 -51.77 2.66 -24.61
N ILE A 34 -50.54 2.46 -25.04
CA ILE A 34 -49.36 2.55 -24.18
C ILE A 34 -48.42 3.60 -24.74
N VAL A 35 -47.84 4.41 -23.85
CA VAL A 35 -46.79 5.37 -24.16
C VAL A 35 -45.59 4.96 -23.31
N LEU A 36 -44.49 4.60 -23.97
CA LEU A 36 -43.24 4.24 -23.30
C LEU A 36 -42.30 5.43 -23.35
N ASP A 37 -42.04 6.02 -22.19
CA ASP A 37 -40.95 6.98 -22.02
C ASP A 37 -39.67 6.21 -21.68
N PHE A 38 -38.85 5.93 -22.69
CA PHE A 38 -37.65 5.12 -22.53
C PHE A 38 -36.64 5.77 -21.58
N LEU A 39 -36.51 7.11 -21.58
CA LEU A 39 -35.61 7.83 -20.68
C LEU A 39 -36.05 7.71 -19.23
N GLY A 40 -37.36 7.80 -18.96
CA GLY A 40 -37.92 7.54 -17.63
C GLY A 40 -37.88 6.06 -17.21
N LEU A 41 -37.63 5.15 -18.15
CA LEU A 41 -37.62 3.69 -17.94
C LEU A 41 -36.23 3.06 -18.03
N VAL A 42 -35.16 3.85 -18.21
CA VAL A 42 -33.77 3.37 -18.39
C VAL A 42 -33.35 2.34 -17.34
N GLU A 43 -33.75 2.52 -16.09
CA GLU A 43 -33.47 1.59 -14.99
C GLU A 43 -34.14 0.23 -15.18
N LYS A 44 -35.38 0.20 -15.73
CA LYS A 44 -36.11 -1.04 -16.02
C LYS A 44 -35.58 -1.75 -17.26
N PHE A 45 -34.97 -1.01 -18.17
CA PHE A 45 -34.25 -1.52 -19.34
C PHE A 45 -32.78 -1.84 -19.04
N TYR A 46 -32.33 -1.64 -17.79
CA TYR A 46 -30.95 -1.86 -17.36
C TYR A 46 -29.91 -1.09 -18.18
N TYR A 47 -30.29 0.07 -18.74
CA TYR A 47 -29.44 0.89 -19.60
C TYR A 47 -28.88 0.11 -20.81
N LEU A 48 -29.61 -0.90 -21.29
CA LEU A 48 -29.22 -1.69 -22.45
C LEU A 48 -29.59 -0.97 -23.75
N SER A 49 -28.59 -0.43 -24.44
CA SER A 49 -28.74 0.05 -25.81
C SER A 49 -28.62 -1.12 -26.79
N GLY A 50 -29.43 -1.12 -27.85
CA GLY A 50 -29.41 -2.17 -28.86
C GLY A 50 -30.77 -2.39 -29.53
N THR A 51 -30.88 -3.52 -30.22
CA THR A 51 -32.10 -3.89 -30.95
C THR A 51 -33.09 -4.62 -30.04
N TYR A 52 -34.34 -4.17 -30.05
CA TYR A 52 -35.47 -4.77 -29.35
C TYR A 52 -36.51 -5.31 -30.33
N ASP A 53 -36.85 -6.59 -30.22
CA ASP A 53 -38.00 -7.18 -30.92
C ASP A 53 -39.29 -6.85 -30.16
N LEU A 54 -40.29 -6.28 -30.86
CA LEU A 54 -41.60 -5.95 -30.31
C LEU A 54 -42.62 -7.04 -30.67
N GLU A 55 -43.26 -7.58 -29.64
CA GLU A 55 -44.33 -8.57 -29.77
C GLU A 55 -45.57 -8.13 -28.97
N LEU A 56 -46.73 -8.16 -29.61
CA LEU A 56 -48.01 -7.87 -29.00
C LEU A 56 -48.76 -9.17 -28.71
N SER A 57 -49.15 -9.35 -27.45
CA SER A 57 -49.95 -10.48 -27.01
C SER A 57 -51.32 -10.00 -26.55
N VAL A 58 -52.39 -10.51 -27.18
CA VAL A 58 -53.78 -10.19 -26.82
C VAL A 58 -54.51 -11.47 -26.45
N GLY A 59 -55.11 -11.50 -25.27
CA GLY A 59 -55.88 -12.65 -24.79
C GLY A 59 -56.97 -12.28 -23.79
N ASP A 60 -58.05 -13.05 -23.80
CA ASP A 60 -59.16 -12.95 -22.86
C ASP A 60 -59.73 -14.36 -22.61
N ALA A 61 -60.33 -14.59 -21.44
CA ALA A 61 -60.95 -15.87 -21.08
C ALA A 61 -62.16 -16.21 -21.97
N SER A 62 -62.79 -15.20 -22.57
CA SER A 62 -63.92 -15.36 -23.50
C SER A 62 -63.53 -15.30 -24.98
N MET A 63 -62.24 -15.21 -25.31
CA MET A 63 -61.76 -15.07 -26.69
C MET A 63 -61.42 -16.46 -27.27
N GLU A 64 -62.03 -16.82 -28.40
CA GLU A 64 -61.79 -18.13 -29.06
C GLU A 64 -60.37 -18.27 -29.60
N ASN A 65 -59.76 -17.16 -30.04
CA ASN A 65 -58.41 -17.14 -30.61
C ASN A 65 -57.59 -16.01 -29.99
N SER A 66 -56.74 -16.33 -29.01
CA SER A 66 -55.67 -15.41 -28.61
C SER A 66 -54.61 -15.34 -29.72
N PHE A 67 -53.90 -14.22 -29.81
CA PHE A 67 -52.85 -14.09 -30.82
C PHE A 67 -51.61 -13.38 -30.27
N LEU A 68 -50.48 -13.82 -30.82
CA LEU A 68 -49.17 -13.21 -30.65
C LEU A 68 -48.75 -12.64 -32.01
N ARG A 69 -48.40 -11.37 -32.04
CA ARG A 69 -48.04 -10.69 -33.29
C ARG A 69 -46.75 -9.92 -33.12
N ALA A 70 -45.74 -10.26 -33.91
CA ALA A 70 -44.54 -9.43 -34.05
C ALA A 70 -44.93 -8.11 -34.71
N LEU A 71 -44.63 -6.99 -34.04
CA LEU A 71 -44.90 -5.64 -34.53
C LEU A 71 -43.70 -5.08 -35.30
N GLY A 72 -42.49 -5.54 -35.00
CA GLY A 72 -41.26 -5.10 -35.66
C GLY A 72 -40.08 -5.02 -34.70
N GLN A 73 -39.04 -4.32 -35.13
CA GLN A 73 -37.82 -4.08 -34.36
C GLN A 73 -37.69 -2.59 -34.03
N LEU A 74 -37.17 -2.30 -32.85
CA LEU A 74 -36.89 -0.96 -32.36
C LEU A 74 -35.45 -0.90 -31.91
N GLU A 75 -34.67 0.00 -32.50
CA GLU A 75 -33.32 0.30 -32.05
C GLU A 75 -33.40 1.39 -30.97
N LEU A 76 -32.89 1.11 -29.79
CA LEU A 76 -32.87 2.03 -28.66
C LEU A 76 -31.43 2.41 -28.32
N ASP A 77 -31.17 3.72 -28.26
CA ASP A 77 -29.93 4.29 -27.77
C ASP A 77 -30.18 4.94 -26.40
N LEU A 78 -29.84 4.21 -25.34
CA LEU A 78 -29.99 4.62 -23.94
C LEU A 78 -28.67 5.20 -23.39
N PRO A 79 -28.73 6.10 -22.39
CA PRO A 79 -27.54 6.63 -21.74
C PRO A 79 -26.69 5.53 -21.08
N GLU A 80 -25.41 5.82 -20.89
CA GLU A 80 -24.47 4.90 -20.24
C GLU A 80 -24.87 4.62 -18.78
N ALA A 81 -24.73 3.36 -18.37
CA ALA A 81 -25.13 2.91 -17.04
C ALA A 81 -24.26 3.54 -15.93
N PRO A 82 -24.84 4.18 -14.90
CA PRO A 82 -24.08 4.63 -13.74
C PRO A 82 -23.48 3.44 -12.97
N GLU A 83 -22.41 3.65 -12.18
CA GLU A 83 -21.72 2.58 -11.43
C GLU A 83 -22.65 1.74 -10.53
N LYS A 84 -23.77 2.32 -10.07
CA LYS A 84 -24.77 1.69 -9.21
C LYS A 84 -26.04 1.24 -9.96
N ALA A 85 -26.00 1.17 -11.29
CA ALA A 85 -27.14 0.79 -12.09
C ALA A 85 -27.65 -0.62 -11.72
N PRO A 86 -28.98 -0.84 -11.79
CA PRO A 86 -29.54 -2.17 -11.76
C PRO A 86 -28.89 -3.03 -12.86
N ARG A 87 -28.45 -4.23 -12.51
CA ARG A 87 -27.90 -5.17 -13.49
C ARG A 87 -29.05 -5.98 -14.10
N PRO A 88 -28.99 -6.30 -15.41
CA PRO A 88 -29.98 -7.18 -16.02
C PRO A 88 -30.03 -8.52 -15.26
N PRO A 89 -31.18 -9.21 -15.26
CA PRO A 89 -31.29 -10.51 -14.63
C PRO A 89 -30.21 -11.40 -15.22
N ALA A 90 -29.51 -12.15 -14.37
CA ALA A 90 -28.60 -13.18 -14.85
C ALA A 90 -29.42 -14.09 -15.76
N GLN A 91 -29.13 -14.04 -17.05
CA GLN A 91 -29.75 -14.96 -17.99
C GLN A 91 -29.46 -16.37 -17.49
N ALA A 92 -30.36 -17.30 -17.79
CA ALA A 92 -30.13 -18.72 -17.58
C ALA A 92 -29.04 -19.22 -18.56
N VAL A 93 -27.85 -18.64 -18.47
CA VAL A 93 -26.62 -19.19 -19.01
C VAL A 93 -26.28 -20.32 -18.07
N ASP A 94 -26.18 -21.52 -18.65
CA ASP A 94 -25.58 -22.73 -18.09
C ASP A 94 -25.42 -22.71 -16.56
N PRO A 95 -26.27 -23.41 -15.78
CA PRO A 95 -26.18 -23.45 -14.31
C PRO A 95 -24.77 -23.75 -13.77
N LEU A 96 -23.91 -24.36 -14.57
CA LEU A 96 -22.52 -24.64 -14.25
C LEU A 96 -21.57 -23.43 -14.37
N ALA A 97 -21.95 -22.39 -15.10
CA ALA A 97 -21.14 -21.17 -15.35
C ALA A 97 -20.73 -20.46 -14.06
N LYS A 98 -21.56 -20.54 -13.01
CA LYS A 98 -21.28 -19.98 -11.67
C LYS A 98 -20.12 -20.66 -10.96
N PHE A 99 -19.80 -21.90 -11.33
CA PHE A 99 -18.72 -22.70 -10.73
C PHE A 99 -17.41 -22.65 -11.50
N ARG A 100 -17.29 -21.74 -12.49
CA ARG A 100 -16.02 -21.55 -13.20
C ARG A 100 -14.99 -20.90 -12.27
N PRO A 101 -13.71 -21.31 -12.35
CA PRO A 101 -12.63 -20.63 -11.66
C PRO A 101 -12.61 -19.14 -11.99
N GLN A 102 -12.48 -18.30 -10.97
CA GLN A 102 -12.26 -16.86 -11.19
C GLN A 102 -10.83 -16.63 -11.69
N LYS A 103 -10.61 -15.46 -12.28
CA LYS A 103 -9.26 -15.04 -12.67
C LYS A 103 -8.36 -15.01 -11.43
N GLU A 104 -7.14 -15.53 -11.56
CA GLU A 104 -6.13 -15.45 -10.52
C GLU A 104 -5.77 -13.98 -10.24
N ILE A 105 -5.63 -13.63 -8.96
CA ILE A 105 -5.25 -12.28 -8.52
C ILE A 105 -3.75 -12.28 -8.27
N GLU A 106 -3.00 -11.58 -9.10
CA GLU A 106 -1.56 -11.41 -8.92
C GLU A 106 -1.28 -10.22 -7.99
N HIS A 107 -0.57 -10.48 -6.88
CA HIS A 107 -0.12 -9.41 -5.98
C HIS A 107 1.10 -8.70 -6.56
N ILE A 108 0.94 -7.43 -6.95
CA ILE A 108 2.04 -6.60 -7.47
C ILE A 108 2.84 -6.02 -6.30
N PHE A 109 4.09 -6.46 -6.17
CA PHE A 109 5.02 -5.88 -5.20
C PHE A 109 5.52 -4.51 -5.66
N ARG A 110 5.87 -3.66 -4.69
CA ARG A 110 6.55 -2.40 -4.99
C ARG A 110 7.91 -2.68 -5.63
N VAL A 111 8.21 -1.93 -6.68
CA VAL A 111 9.53 -1.97 -7.32
C VAL A 111 10.57 -1.41 -6.33
N PRO A 112 11.71 -2.10 -6.12
CA PRO A 112 12.78 -1.58 -5.27
C PRO A 112 13.32 -0.24 -5.76
N GLU A 113 13.69 0.64 -4.82
CA GLU A 113 14.29 1.93 -5.15
C GLU A 113 15.64 1.77 -5.85
N LYS A 114 15.91 2.64 -6.83
CA LYS A 114 17.18 2.64 -7.57
C LYS A 114 18.31 3.13 -6.67
N ARG A 115 19.36 2.31 -6.53
CA ARG A 115 20.58 2.66 -5.79
C ARG A 115 21.52 3.52 -6.65
N PRO A 116 22.33 4.40 -6.04
CA PRO A 116 23.36 5.16 -6.76
C PRO A 116 24.45 4.24 -7.32
N LEU A 117 25.20 4.75 -8.30
CA LEU A 117 26.38 4.08 -8.85
C LEU A 117 27.45 3.90 -7.77
N GLN A 118 28.02 2.71 -7.68
CA GLN A 118 29.00 2.34 -6.66
C GLN A 118 30.25 3.25 -6.68
N GLU A 119 30.71 3.64 -7.86
CA GLU A 119 31.87 4.52 -8.04
C GLU A 119 31.66 5.89 -7.38
N VAL A 120 30.45 6.45 -7.51
CA VAL A 120 30.08 7.73 -6.89
C VAL A 120 30.10 7.58 -5.37
N SER A 121 29.50 6.52 -4.83
CA SER A 121 29.52 6.26 -3.38
C SER A 121 30.93 6.09 -2.81
N LEU A 122 31.82 5.40 -3.54
CA LEU A 122 33.22 5.23 -3.14
C LEU A 122 34.00 6.53 -3.20
N ALA A 123 33.80 7.35 -4.24
CA ALA A 123 34.45 8.66 -4.37
C ALA A 123 34.11 9.58 -3.18
N PHE A 124 32.83 9.67 -2.79
CA PHE A 124 32.42 10.47 -1.64
C PHE A 124 32.86 9.88 -0.29
N THR A 125 33.00 8.55 -0.19
CA THR A 125 33.58 7.91 0.98
C THR A 125 35.05 8.31 1.14
N GLY A 126 35.83 8.29 0.05
CA GLY A 126 37.21 8.79 0.03
C GLY A 126 37.30 10.27 0.40
N LEU A 127 36.43 11.11 -0.17
CA LEU A 127 36.37 12.54 0.15
C LEU A 127 36.10 12.79 1.64
N THR A 128 35.22 12.01 2.26
CA THR A 128 34.90 12.10 3.70
C THR A 128 36.10 11.77 4.60
N LEU A 129 37.07 10.97 4.12
CA LEU A 129 38.29 10.63 4.87
C LEU A 129 39.39 11.70 4.76
N LEU A 130 39.33 12.60 3.78
CA LEU A 130 40.38 13.62 3.56
C LEU A 130 40.60 14.55 4.76
N PRO A 131 39.57 15.08 5.44
CA PRO A 131 39.77 15.92 6.63
C PRO A 131 40.53 15.18 7.75
N PHE A 132 40.30 13.87 7.90
CA PHE A 132 41.00 13.07 8.90
C PHE A 132 42.50 12.92 8.55
N ILE A 133 42.83 12.69 7.28
CA ILE A 133 44.22 12.66 6.80
C ILE A 133 44.88 14.02 7.03
N GLY A 134 44.20 15.11 6.68
CA GLY A 134 44.66 16.48 6.92
C GLY A 134 44.93 16.75 8.40
N PHE A 135 44.04 16.29 9.28
CA PHE A 135 44.21 16.37 10.73
C PHE A 135 45.48 15.63 11.21
N LEU A 136 45.72 14.40 10.73
CA LEU A 136 46.94 13.65 11.08
C LEU A 136 48.22 14.36 10.62
N ILE A 137 48.22 14.92 9.40
CA ILE A 137 49.33 15.73 8.89
C ILE A 137 49.54 16.96 9.78
N GLY A 138 48.46 17.64 10.16
CA GLY A 138 48.49 18.78 11.09
C GLY A 138 49.14 18.42 12.43
N LEU A 139 48.76 17.31 13.05
CA LEU A 139 49.37 16.84 14.30
C LEU A 139 50.88 16.63 14.17
N MET A 140 51.32 16.00 13.07
CA MET A 140 52.75 15.80 12.81
C MET A 140 53.50 17.13 12.63
N ARG A 141 52.93 18.09 11.89
CA ARG A 141 53.54 19.41 11.66
C ARG A 141 53.62 20.26 12.92
N LEU A 142 52.65 20.12 13.83
CA LEU A 142 52.63 20.83 15.11
C LEU A 142 53.54 20.20 16.16
N GLY A 143 54.14 19.04 15.90
CA GLY A 143 55.04 18.36 16.84
C GLY A 143 54.33 17.84 18.09
N VAL A 144 53.05 17.45 17.97
CA VAL A 144 52.28 16.84 19.05
C VAL A 144 53.00 15.57 19.51
N ASN A 145 53.20 15.44 20.82
CA ASN A 145 53.97 14.36 21.41
C ASN A 145 53.27 13.80 22.66
N LEU A 146 53.74 12.64 23.13
CA LEU A 146 53.19 11.93 24.29
C LEU A 146 54.09 12.03 25.52
N LYS A 147 54.93 13.07 25.63
CA LYS A 147 55.93 13.18 26.72
C LYS A 147 55.30 13.31 28.12
N ASN A 148 54.04 13.73 28.19
CA ASN A 148 53.29 13.86 29.43
C ASN A 148 52.69 12.53 29.92
N PHE A 149 52.90 11.41 29.21
CA PHE A 149 52.47 10.11 29.68
C PHE A 149 53.25 9.71 30.93
N PRO A 150 52.61 9.16 32.00
CA PRO A 150 53.32 8.85 33.23
C PRO A 150 54.44 7.84 33.01
N SER A 151 55.62 8.10 33.59
CA SER A 151 56.79 7.22 33.50
C SER A 151 56.91 6.20 34.65
N LEU A 152 56.26 6.47 35.80
CA LEU A 152 56.24 5.54 36.92
C LEU A 152 55.32 4.34 36.65
N PRO A 153 55.71 3.10 37.02
CA PRO A 153 54.97 1.89 36.68
C PRO A 153 53.49 1.89 37.10
N GLY A 154 53.17 2.36 38.31
CA GLY A 154 51.79 2.40 38.81
C GLY A 154 50.89 3.37 38.03
N PRO A 155 51.22 4.66 37.98
CA PRO A 155 50.49 5.64 37.16
C PRO A 155 50.44 5.30 35.66
N ALA A 156 51.52 4.76 35.10
CA ALA A 156 51.58 4.32 33.71
C ALA A 156 50.60 3.17 33.43
N ALA A 157 50.51 2.20 34.36
CA ALA A 157 49.55 1.11 34.25
C ALA A 157 48.10 1.63 34.26
N PHE A 158 47.72 2.48 35.22
CA PHE A 158 46.37 3.04 35.27
C PHE A 158 46.04 3.89 34.03
N ALA A 159 46.99 4.70 33.56
CA ALA A 159 46.82 5.48 32.32
C ALA A 159 46.64 4.59 31.11
N SER A 160 47.40 3.49 31.00
CA SER A 160 47.28 2.51 29.92
C SER A 160 45.93 1.79 29.97
N LEU A 161 45.49 1.34 31.15
CA LEU A 161 44.18 0.71 31.35
C LEU A 161 43.03 1.66 31.00
N PHE A 162 43.16 2.96 31.32
CA PHE A 162 42.15 3.95 30.98
C PHE A 162 42.00 4.13 29.47
N HIS A 163 43.11 4.29 28.74
CA HIS A 163 43.07 4.42 27.27
C HIS A 163 42.63 3.11 26.58
N ALA A 164 43.08 1.95 27.08
CA ALA A 164 42.61 0.65 26.60
C ALA A 164 41.11 0.46 26.84
N GLY A 165 40.60 0.93 28.00
CA GLY A 165 39.16 0.92 28.28
C GLY A 165 38.36 1.80 27.33
N ILE A 166 38.87 2.99 26.98
CA ILE A 166 38.23 3.88 25.97
C ILE A 166 38.23 3.18 24.61
N ALA A 167 39.35 2.60 24.20
CA ALA A 167 39.44 1.83 22.95
C ALA A 167 38.46 0.64 22.95
N ALA A 168 38.30 -0.05 24.08
CA ALA A 168 37.34 -1.14 24.23
C ALA A 168 35.88 -0.66 24.12
N VAL A 169 35.54 0.53 24.64
CA VAL A 169 34.19 1.12 24.44
C VAL A 169 33.95 1.44 22.96
N LEU A 170 34.93 2.05 22.28
CA LEU A 170 34.81 2.35 20.85
C LEU A 170 34.65 1.06 20.03
N LEU A 171 35.42 0.02 20.34
CA LEU A 171 35.27 -1.30 19.71
C LEU A 171 33.89 -1.90 20.00
N LEU A 172 33.41 -1.79 21.24
CA LEU A 172 32.07 -2.26 21.61
C LEU A 172 30.98 -1.59 20.77
N TYR A 173 31.11 -0.29 20.47
CA TYR A 173 30.18 0.40 19.57
C TYR A 173 30.25 -0.09 18.13
N VAL A 174 31.45 -0.41 17.62
CA VAL A 174 31.58 -1.06 16.30
C VAL A 174 30.92 -2.44 16.32
N LEU A 175 31.12 -3.23 17.38
CA LEU A 175 30.48 -4.55 17.51
C LEU A 175 28.95 -4.46 17.63
N PHE A 176 28.43 -3.44 18.32
CA PHE A 176 27.00 -3.11 18.36
C PHE A 176 26.47 -2.78 16.97
N TRP A 177 27.18 -1.97 16.19
CA TRP A 177 26.78 -1.63 14.83
C TRP A 177 26.75 -2.85 13.89
N VAL A 178 27.68 -3.80 14.05
CA VAL A 178 27.78 -4.97 13.16
C VAL A 178 26.88 -6.13 13.59
N LYS A 179 26.77 -6.41 14.89
CA LYS A 179 26.21 -7.70 15.34
C LYS A 179 25.51 -7.72 16.71
N LEU A 180 25.95 -6.94 17.70
CA LEU A 180 25.42 -7.07 19.06
C LEU A 180 24.02 -6.45 19.20
N ASP A 181 23.20 -7.05 20.04
CA ASP A 181 21.93 -6.46 20.46
C ASP A 181 22.15 -5.36 21.52
N LEU A 182 21.10 -4.55 21.73
CA LEU A 182 21.12 -3.43 22.66
C LEU A 182 21.38 -3.87 24.11
N PHE A 183 20.70 -4.90 24.61
CA PHE A 183 20.81 -5.31 26.02
C PHE A 183 22.18 -5.92 26.34
N THR A 184 22.72 -6.73 25.43
CA THR A 184 24.07 -7.29 25.49
C THR A 184 25.12 -6.17 25.48
N THR A 185 24.94 -5.17 24.61
CA THR A 185 25.82 -4.00 24.56
C THR A 185 25.77 -3.20 25.86
N LEU A 186 24.58 -2.91 26.39
CA LEU A 186 24.41 -2.21 27.67
C LEU A 186 25.04 -2.98 28.82
N LYS A 187 24.90 -4.31 28.86
CA LYS A 187 25.53 -5.14 29.88
C LYS A 187 27.05 -4.98 29.86
N TYR A 188 27.69 -5.12 28.70
CA TYR A 188 29.15 -4.94 28.59
C TYR A 188 29.59 -3.51 28.88
N LEU A 189 28.84 -2.52 28.39
CA LEU A 189 29.09 -1.11 28.63
C LEU A 189 28.95 -0.76 30.12
N SER A 190 28.04 -1.38 30.85
CA SER A 190 27.87 -1.20 32.30
C SER A 190 29.12 -1.64 33.07
N PHE A 191 29.60 -2.86 32.83
CA PHE A 191 30.83 -3.36 33.46
C PHE A 191 32.05 -2.51 33.07
N LEU A 192 32.18 -2.20 31.78
CA LEU A 192 33.29 -1.40 31.27
C LEU A 192 33.24 0.05 31.77
N GLY A 193 32.04 0.59 31.98
CA GLY A 193 31.79 1.92 32.51
C GLY A 193 32.23 2.05 33.96
N VAL A 194 31.83 1.11 34.83
CA VAL A 194 32.30 1.09 36.23
C VAL A 194 33.83 0.97 36.29
N PHE A 195 34.40 0.09 35.48
CA PHE A 195 35.84 -0.06 35.35
C PHE A 195 36.52 1.25 34.92
N LEU A 196 36.02 1.91 33.87
CA LEU A 196 36.55 3.16 33.34
C LEU A 196 36.47 4.32 34.33
N VAL A 197 35.39 4.41 35.11
CA VAL A 197 35.26 5.42 36.17
C VAL A 197 36.40 5.26 37.19
N PHE A 198 36.69 4.03 37.62
CA PHE A 198 37.75 3.77 38.58
C PHE A 198 39.15 4.09 38.03
N VAL A 199 39.53 3.51 36.87
CA VAL A 199 40.88 3.72 36.30
C VAL A 199 41.07 5.15 35.79
N GLY A 200 39.99 5.77 35.29
CA GLY A 200 39.96 7.16 34.87
C GLY A 200 40.13 8.11 36.04
N HIS A 201 39.42 7.89 37.15
CA HIS A 201 39.58 8.69 38.36
C HIS A 201 41.03 8.65 38.88
N ARG A 202 41.64 7.46 38.94
CA ARG A 202 43.06 7.31 39.33
C ARG A 202 44.02 8.05 38.39
N THR A 203 43.82 7.93 37.08
CA THR A 203 44.68 8.56 36.06
C THR A 203 44.57 10.09 36.10
N LEU A 204 43.35 10.62 36.12
CA LEU A 204 43.10 12.06 36.14
C LEU A 204 43.52 12.70 37.46
N SER A 205 43.35 12.00 38.59
CA SER A 205 43.82 12.48 39.89
C SER A 205 45.34 12.56 39.95
N HIS A 206 46.05 11.56 39.39
CA HIS A 206 47.50 11.61 39.28
C HIS A 206 47.94 12.81 38.43
N LEU A 207 47.32 13.01 37.25
CA LEU A 207 47.64 14.13 36.37
C LEU A 207 47.42 15.49 37.05
N SER A 208 46.29 15.66 37.77
CA SER A 208 45.99 16.86 38.54
C SER A 208 47.06 17.15 39.60
N ASN A 209 47.43 16.13 40.39
CA ASN A 209 48.44 16.26 41.44
C ASN A 209 49.83 16.61 40.89
N THR A 210 50.24 15.99 39.78
CA THR A 210 51.51 16.33 39.11
C THR A 210 51.50 17.76 38.60
N THR A 211 50.39 18.21 38.01
CA THR A 211 50.22 19.58 37.52
C THR A 211 50.26 20.59 38.68
N ALA A 212 49.62 20.29 39.81
CA ALA A 212 49.65 21.15 40.99
C ALA A 212 51.08 21.30 41.53
N LYS A 213 51.82 20.19 41.65
CA LYS A 213 53.24 20.21 42.08
C LYS A 213 54.13 21.03 41.16
N GLN A 214 53.92 20.97 39.85
CA GLN A 214 54.67 21.76 38.87
C GLN A 214 54.38 23.26 38.95
N LYS A 215 53.18 23.67 39.39
CA LYS A 215 52.82 25.09 39.55
C LYS A 215 53.33 25.70 40.86
N THR A 216 53.56 24.88 41.87
CA THR A 216 54.07 25.30 43.19
C THR A 216 55.59 25.22 43.32
N ALA A 217 56.28 24.66 42.33
CA ALA A 217 57.73 24.58 42.23
C ALA A 217 58.26 25.68 41.30
#